data_AF-A0A7C5C8N1-F1
#
_entry.id   AF-A0A7C5C8N1-F1
#
_cell.length_a   1.000
_cell.length_b   1.000
_cell.length_c   1.000
_cell.angle_alpha   90.00
_cell.angle_beta   90.00
_cell.angle_gamma   90.00
#
_symmetry.space_group_name_H-M   'P 1'
#
loop_
_entity.id
_entity.type
_entity.pdbx_description
1 polymer ?
#
loop_
_entity_poly.entity_id
_entity_poly.type
_entity_poly.pdbx_seq_one_letter_code
_entity_poly.pdbx_strand_id
1 'polypeptide(L)'
;MESGRVNPNLKLEDQGIKGLGHIYYNLLEPDLLEEALKRNEGHLGNGGTLLVSTGQHTGRSPKDKFVVRTPDVEDSIWWENNPPMEPAAFDVLYDDMVAHLKGRDVFVEDLFGGADPEQRLDVRMITELAWHALFNRTMLRRPAREELDGFTPEFTLINAPSFKADPARHGCRSETVIALNFERKIILVGGTGYAGENKKSIFTLLNYILPGKGIMAMHCSANHAPDNPVDTAVFFGLSGTGKTTLSADPSRVLIGDDEHGWSDRGTFNFEGGCYAKTINLSAEAEPEIYATTTKFATIVENMVWDEETRELDFEDDSLTANMRCAYPLHYISNASETAMGGHPKNVIVLTCDSFGVLPPIARLAPAQAMYHFLSGFTAKVAGTERGVTEPQPTFSTCFGAPFMPRRPEAYGALLRDKIAKHGATCWLVNTGWTGGAYGTGARMPIKATRALLTAALDGSLSGATFRKDENFGFDVPVTVPGVDAGLLDPRSTWDD
;
A
#
# COMPACT_ATOMS: atom_id res chain seq x y z
N MET A 1 -6.63 -14.93 -30.59
CA MET A 1 -5.24 -15.46 -30.70
C MET A 1 -4.64 -15.45 -29.31
N GLU A 2 -3.69 -16.32 -28.99
CA GLU A 2 -3.11 -16.40 -27.65
C GLU A 2 -1.58 -16.39 -27.74
N SER A 3 -0.92 -15.77 -26.77
CA SER A 3 0.54 -15.78 -26.65
C SER A 3 0.96 -15.81 -25.19
N GLY A 4 2.18 -16.29 -24.94
CA GLY A 4 2.73 -16.41 -23.60
C GLY A 4 2.39 -17.73 -22.91
N ARG A 5 2.59 -17.81 -21.60
CA ARG A 5 2.50 -19.05 -20.81
C ARG A 5 1.34 -18.97 -19.83
N VAL A 6 0.52 -20.02 -19.78
CA VAL A 6 -0.63 -20.14 -18.88
C VAL A 6 -0.91 -21.61 -18.66
N ASN A 7 -1.57 -21.94 -17.54
CA ASN A 7 -2.13 -23.26 -17.33
C ASN A 7 -3.05 -23.63 -18.51
N PRO A 8 -2.71 -24.67 -19.30
CA PRO A 8 -3.43 -24.99 -20.52
C PRO A 8 -4.84 -25.52 -20.28
N ASN A 9 -5.17 -25.91 -19.04
CA ASN A 9 -6.48 -26.41 -18.64
C ASN A 9 -7.37 -25.32 -18.01
N LEU A 10 -6.83 -24.10 -17.87
CA LEU A 10 -7.50 -23.03 -17.16
C LEU A 10 -7.26 -21.68 -17.83
N LYS A 11 -7.52 -21.63 -19.14
CA LYS A 11 -7.47 -20.38 -19.92
C LYS A 11 -8.71 -19.53 -19.63
N LEU A 12 -8.75 -18.31 -20.17
CA LEU A 12 -9.92 -17.44 -20.00
C LEU A 12 -11.20 -18.03 -20.59
N GLU A 13 -11.10 -18.70 -21.74
CA GLU A 13 -12.26 -19.33 -22.39
C GLU A 13 -12.85 -20.47 -21.54
N ASP A 14 -11.99 -21.23 -20.84
CA ASP A 14 -12.38 -22.30 -19.91
C ASP A 14 -13.12 -21.74 -18.67
N GLN A 15 -12.89 -20.46 -18.35
CA GLN A 15 -13.54 -19.72 -17.27
C GLN A 15 -14.77 -18.93 -17.74
N GLY A 16 -15.20 -19.11 -19.00
CA GLY A 16 -16.40 -18.47 -19.54
C GLY A 16 -16.19 -17.05 -20.05
N ILE A 17 -14.95 -16.52 -20.04
CA ILE A 17 -14.62 -15.22 -20.64
C ILE A 17 -14.20 -15.48 -22.10
N LYS A 18 -15.14 -15.28 -23.03
CA LYS A 18 -15.02 -15.68 -24.44
C LYS A 18 -15.19 -14.51 -25.40
N GLY A 19 -14.67 -14.69 -26.61
CA GLY A 19 -14.83 -13.72 -27.70
C GLY A 19 -13.93 -12.50 -27.56
N LEU A 20 -12.81 -12.63 -26.84
CA LEU A 20 -11.74 -11.63 -26.76
C LEU A 20 -10.94 -11.61 -28.08
N GLY A 21 -10.14 -10.56 -28.28
CA GLY A 21 -9.19 -10.42 -29.37
C GLY A 21 -7.94 -11.30 -29.17
N HIS A 22 -6.79 -10.68 -28.99
CA HIS A 22 -5.55 -11.35 -28.58
C HIS A 22 -5.44 -11.41 -27.06
N ILE A 23 -5.10 -12.57 -26.53
CA ILE A 23 -4.87 -12.78 -25.09
C ILE A 23 -3.38 -12.98 -24.85
N TYR A 24 -2.77 -12.07 -24.10
CA TYR A 24 -1.35 -12.08 -23.76
C TYR A 24 -1.18 -12.58 -22.32
N TYR A 25 -0.68 -13.81 -22.15
CA TYR A 25 -0.52 -14.43 -20.84
C TYR A 25 0.91 -14.32 -20.30
N ASN A 26 1.08 -13.78 -19.10
CA ASN A 26 2.32 -13.78 -18.32
C ASN A 26 3.52 -13.29 -19.14
N LEU A 27 3.33 -12.15 -19.81
CA LEU A 27 4.39 -11.49 -20.57
C LEU A 27 5.47 -10.98 -19.61
N LEU A 28 6.70 -10.90 -20.11
CA LEU A 28 7.77 -10.31 -19.32
C LEU A 28 7.75 -8.80 -19.43
N GLU A 29 8.48 -8.15 -18.52
CA GLU A 29 8.61 -6.71 -18.43
C GLU A 29 9.00 -6.05 -19.77
N PRO A 30 9.97 -6.57 -20.56
CA PRO A 30 10.27 -6.01 -21.88
C PRO A 30 9.10 -6.10 -22.87
N ASP A 31 8.41 -7.25 -22.91
CA ASP A 31 7.29 -7.49 -23.84
C ASP A 31 6.09 -6.60 -23.48
N LEU A 32 5.80 -6.44 -22.19
CA LEU A 32 4.74 -5.55 -21.69
C LEU A 32 5.04 -4.09 -22.00
N LEU A 33 6.30 -3.66 -21.82
CA LEU A 33 6.74 -2.31 -22.16
C LEU A 33 6.63 -2.06 -23.67
N GLU A 34 7.05 -3.00 -24.50
CA GLU A 34 6.87 -2.90 -25.95
C GLU A 34 5.41 -2.77 -26.37
N GLU A 35 4.53 -3.60 -25.80
CA GLU A 35 3.09 -3.54 -26.09
C GLU A 35 2.49 -2.20 -25.64
N ALA A 36 2.86 -1.70 -24.46
CA ALA A 36 2.41 -0.39 -23.98
C ALA A 36 2.82 0.74 -24.94
N LEU A 37 4.06 0.73 -25.43
CA LEU A 37 4.55 1.72 -26.39
C LEU A 37 3.86 1.60 -27.76
N LYS A 38 3.71 0.39 -28.30
CA LYS A 38 3.01 0.14 -29.59
C LYS A 38 1.55 0.61 -29.55
N ARG A 39 0.93 0.55 -28.37
CA ARG A 39 -0.47 0.93 -28.13
C ARG A 39 -0.65 2.38 -27.72
N ASN A 40 0.43 3.17 -27.66
CA ASN A 40 0.42 4.56 -27.18
C ASN A 40 -0.18 4.70 -25.77
N GLU A 41 0.10 3.74 -24.89
CA GLU A 41 -0.35 3.76 -23.50
C GLU A 41 0.58 4.58 -22.59
N GLY A 42 1.75 4.96 -23.09
CA GLY A 42 2.74 5.75 -22.37
C GLY A 42 3.93 6.14 -23.26
N HIS A 43 4.93 6.78 -22.66
CA HIS A 43 6.15 7.22 -23.32
C HIS A 43 7.38 6.58 -22.68
N LEU A 44 8.43 6.38 -23.48
CA LEU A 44 9.72 5.95 -22.96
C LEU A 44 10.39 7.11 -22.22
N GLY A 45 10.78 6.87 -20.97
CA GLY A 45 11.57 7.80 -20.16
C GLY A 45 13.03 7.36 -20.03
N ASN A 46 13.79 8.12 -19.24
CA ASN A 46 15.21 7.87 -19.05
C ASN A 46 15.51 6.48 -18.46
N GLY A 47 16.52 5.81 -19.01
CA GLY A 47 16.95 4.46 -18.60
C GLY A 47 15.92 3.35 -18.85
N GLY A 48 14.90 3.62 -19.68
CA GLY A 48 13.89 2.64 -20.07
C GLY A 48 12.69 2.58 -19.13
N THR A 49 12.39 3.67 -18.41
CA THR A 49 11.13 3.80 -17.67
C THR A 49 9.93 3.96 -18.61
N LEU A 50 8.75 3.66 -18.09
CA LEU A 50 7.49 3.90 -18.77
C LEU A 50 6.76 5.07 -18.09
N LEU A 51 6.66 6.20 -18.78
CA LEU A 51 5.96 7.39 -18.32
C LEU A 51 4.48 7.28 -18.73
N VAL A 52 3.56 7.33 -17.76
CA VAL A 52 2.12 7.15 -18.00
C VAL A 52 1.29 8.25 -17.33
N SER A 53 0.11 8.49 -17.88
CA SER A 53 -0.91 9.32 -17.24
C SER A 53 -2.20 8.54 -17.05
N THR A 54 -2.87 8.76 -15.93
CA THR A 54 -4.13 8.09 -15.56
C THR A 54 -5.35 8.98 -15.78
N GLY A 55 -5.16 10.13 -16.45
CA GLY A 55 -6.21 11.10 -16.74
C GLY A 55 -6.79 11.71 -15.46
N GLN A 56 -8.13 11.74 -15.36
CA GLN A 56 -8.82 12.37 -14.23
C GLN A 56 -8.56 11.68 -12.88
N HIS A 57 -8.28 10.38 -12.90
CA HIS A 57 -8.13 9.58 -11.68
C HIS A 57 -6.66 9.47 -11.30
N THR A 58 -6.14 10.48 -10.59
CA THR A 58 -4.76 10.52 -10.11
C THR A 58 -4.58 9.97 -8.70
N GLY A 59 -5.57 9.20 -8.23
CA GLY A 59 -5.64 8.64 -6.89
C GLY A 59 -6.86 7.73 -6.74
N ARG A 60 -7.03 7.17 -5.54
CA ARG A 60 -8.12 6.22 -5.24
C ARG A 60 -9.50 6.88 -5.33
N SER A 61 -10.51 6.05 -5.55
CA SER A 61 -11.94 6.40 -5.53
C SER A 61 -12.70 5.64 -4.42
N PRO A 62 -12.45 5.90 -3.11
CA PRO A 62 -13.02 5.09 -2.02
C PRO A 62 -14.55 5.02 -2.00
N LYS A 63 -15.22 6.07 -2.49
CA LYS A 63 -16.69 6.14 -2.55
C LYS A 63 -17.31 5.33 -3.69
N ASP A 64 -16.48 4.86 -4.63
CA ASP A 64 -16.87 4.02 -5.76
C ASP A 64 -16.45 2.56 -5.57
N LYS A 65 -15.96 2.21 -4.37
CA LYS A 65 -15.66 0.85 -3.94
C LYS A 65 -16.89 0.22 -3.27
N PHE A 66 -17.21 -1.00 -3.67
CA PHE A 66 -18.35 -1.77 -3.18
C PHE A 66 -17.94 -3.20 -2.82
N VAL A 67 -18.67 -3.78 -1.87
CA VAL A 67 -18.61 -5.21 -1.55
C VAL A 67 -19.97 -5.82 -1.84
N VAL A 68 -20.01 -6.91 -2.59
CA VAL A 68 -21.27 -7.61 -2.87
C VAL A 68 -21.81 -8.23 -1.58
N ARG A 69 -23.06 -7.91 -1.27
CA ARG A 69 -23.73 -8.36 -0.06
C ARG A 69 -24.36 -9.74 -0.28
N THR A 70 -23.65 -10.77 0.15
CA THR A 70 -24.11 -12.16 0.11
C THR A 70 -24.27 -12.73 1.53
N PRO A 71 -25.05 -13.80 1.72
CA PRO A 71 -25.22 -14.41 3.05
C PRO A 71 -23.90 -14.80 3.73
N ASP A 72 -22.91 -15.23 2.95
CA ASP A 72 -21.61 -15.71 3.47
C ASP A 72 -20.75 -14.60 4.08
N VAL A 73 -20.98 -13.34 3.69
CA VAL A 73 -20.17 -12.20 4.15
C VAL A 73 -20.92 -11.25 5.07
N GLU A 74 -22.26 -11.38 5.16
CA GLU A 74 -23.19 -10.49 5.86
C GLU A 74 -22.72 -10.09 7.26
N ASP A 75 -22.36 -11.05 8.10
CA ASP A 75 -21.98 -10.81 9.50
C ASP A 75 -20.50 -10.44 9.69
N SER A 76 -19.71 -10.57 8.63
CA SER A 76 -18.24 -10.43 8.70
C SER A 76 -17.73 -9.09 8.16
N ILE A 77 -18.50 -8.45 7.28
CA ILE A 77 -18.15 -7.17 6.67
C ILE A 77 -18.56 -6.00 7.58
N TRP A 78 -17.73 -4.98 7.59
CA TRP A 78 -18.01 -3.68 8.18
C TRP A 78 -18.71 -2.79 7.16
N TRP A 79 -20.04 -2.93 7.07
CA TRP A 79 -20.87 -2.28 6.06
C TRP A 79 -20.90 -0.76 6.16
N GLU A 80 -20.68 -0.18 7.35
CA GLU A 80 -20.58 1.27 7.54
C GLU A 80 -19.37 1.88 6.80
N ASN A 81 -18.34 1.06 6.52
CA ASN A 81 -17.13 1.48 5.81
C ASN A 81 -17.02 0.90 4.39
N ASN A 82 -17.74 -0.18 4.09
CA ASN A 82 -17.73 -0.86 2.80
C ASN A 82 -19.14 -0.83 2.21
N PRO A 83 -19.45 0.11 1.29
CA PRO A 83 -20.77 0.21 0.68
C PRO A 83 -21.22 -1.12 0.05
N PRO A 84 -22.45 -1.58 0.32
CA PRO A 84 -22.95 -2.83 -0.24
C PRO A 84 -23.32 -2.67 -1.72
N MET A 85 -23.18 -3.75 -2.48
CA MET A 85 -23.73 -3.93 -3.82
C MET A 85 -24.61 -5.18 -3.85
N GLU A 86 -25.75 -5.09 -4.52
CA GLU A 86 -26.65 -6.24 -4.68
C GLU A 86 -26.03 -7.29 -5.62
N PRO A 87 -26.14 -8.60 -5.33
CA PRO A 87 -25.60 -9.66 -6.19
C PRO A 87 -26.05 -9.57 -7.65
N ALA A 88 -27.34 -9.31 -7.89
CA ALA A 88 -27.88 -9.17 -9.24
C ALA A 88 -27.29 -7.95 -9.98
N ALA A 89 -26.99 -6.86 -9.28
CA ALA A 89 -26.35 -5.68 -9.87
C ALA A 89 -24.90 -5.97 -10.26
N PHE A 90 -24.18 -6.74 -9.43
CA PHE A 90 -22.84 -7.23 -9.75
C PHE A 90 -22.85 -8.15 -10.97
N ASP A 91 -23.84 -9.04 -11.10
CA ASP A 91 -23.95 -9.93 -12.26
C ASP A 91 -24.14 -9.15 -13.56
N VAL A 92 -25.00 -8.12 -13.54
CA VAL A 92 -25.17 -7.22 -14.71
C VAL A 92 -23.89 -6.45 -15.01
N LEU A 93 -23.20 -5.94 -13.98
CA LEU A 93 -21.91 -5.25 -14.14
C LEU A 93 -20.86 -6.17 -14.76
N TYR A 94 -20.76 -7.41 -14.27
CA TYR A 94 -19.85 -8.43 -14.79
C TYR A 94 -20.12 -8.71 -16.27
N ASP A 95 -21.37 -8.98 -16.62
CA ASP A 95 -21.76 -9.31 -18.00
C ASP A 95 -21.46 -8.15 -18.95
N ASP A 96 -21.75 -6.91 -18.55
CA ASP A 96 -21.50 -5.73 -19.36
C ASP A 96 -20.00 -5.44 -19.49
N MET A 97 -19.19 -5.64 -18.44
CA MET A 97 -17.72 -5.50 -18.51
C MET A 97 -17.10 -6.58 -19.41
N VAL A 98 -17.54 -7.84 -19.31
CA VAL A 98 -17.08 -8.90 -20.22
C VAL A 98 -17.51 -8.61 -21.65
N ALA A 99 -18.73 -8.09 -21.85
CA ALA A 99 -19.20 -7.66 -23.17
C ALA A 99 -18.35 -6.52 -23.75
N HIS A 100 -17.94 -5.55 -22.93
CA HIS A 100 -17.07 -4.45 -23.33
C HIS A 100 -15.69 -4.92 -23.81
N LEU A 101 -15.16 -5.98 -23.21
CA LEU A 101 -13.88 -6.58 -23.59
C LEU A 101 -13.96 -7.46 -24.85
N LYS A 102 -15.15 -7.80 -25.35
CA LYS A 102 -15.28 -8.63 -26.57
C LYS A 102 -14.60 -7.95 -27.76
N GLY A 103 -13.82 -8.72 -28.50
CA GLY A 103 -13.02 -8.29 -29.64
C GLY A 103 -11.80 -7.42 -29.29
N ARG A 104 -11.60 -7.08 -28.01
CA ARG A 104 -10.42 -6.35 -27.55
C ARG A 104 -9.32 -7.30 -27.11
N ASP A 105 -8.09 -6.86 -27.26
CA ASP A 105 -6.97 -7.55 -26.66
C ASP A 105 -6.98 -7.38 -25.14
N VAL A 106 -6.46 -8.37 -24.43
CA VAL A 106 -6.30 -8.30 -22.98
C VAL A 106 -4.95 -8.89 -22.56
N PHE A 107 -4.46 -8.39 -21.43
CA PHE A 107 -3.24 -8.86 -20.78
C PHE A 107 -3.62 -9.60 -19.50
N VAL A 108 -3.01 -10.75 -19.29
CA VAL A 108 -3.31 -11.65 -18.18
C VAL A 108 -2.04 -11.96 -17.42
N GLU A 109 -1.96 -11.56 -16.16
CA GLU A 109 -0.85 -11.91 -15.28
C GLU A 109 -1.37 -12.80 -14.14
N ASP A 110 -0.81 -14.00 -14.03
CA ASP A 110 -0.97 -14.93 -12.93
C ASP A 110 0.11 -14.65 -11.88
N LEU A 111 -0.31 -14.09 -10.76
CA LEU A 111 0.55 -13.53 -9.72
C LEU A 111 0.05 -13.99 -8.35
N PHE A 112 0.76 -13.67 -7.28
CA PHE A 112 0.25 -13.93 -5.93
C PHE A 112 0.50 -12.77 -4.98
N GLY A 113 -0.42 -12.62 -4.03
CA GLY A 113 -0.27 -11.72 -2.88
C GLY A 113 0.23 -12.51 -1.67
N GLY A 114 1.39 -12.17 -1.12
CA GLY A 114 1.97 -12.82 0.06
C GLY A 114 3.26 -13.58 -0.23
N ALA A 115 4.34 -13.22 0.47
CA ALA A 115 5.63 -13.90 0.36
C ALA A 115 5.67 -15.26 1.06
N ASP A 116 4.83 -15.48 2.08
CA ASP A 116 4.72 -16.74 2.79
C ASP A 116 3.99 -17.78 1.93
N PRO A 117 4.64 -18.85 1.45
CA PRO A 117 4.01 -19.82 0.55
C PRO A 117 2.78 -20.53 1.14
N GLU A 118 2.67 -20.63 2.47
CA GLU A 118 1.51 -21.25 3.12
C GLU A 118 0.29 -20.32 3.18
N GLN A 119 0.52 -19.02 3.01
CA GLN A 119 -0.50 -17.97 3.20
C GLN A 119 -0.69 -17.10 1.96
N ARG A 120 0.08 -17.32 0.89
CA ARG A 120 -0.04 -16.60 -0.37
C ARG A 120 -1.43 -16.83 -0.96
N LEU A 121 -1.92 -15.82 -1.65
CA LEU A 121 -3.18 -15.83 -2.39
C LEU A 121 -2.85 -15.79 -3.88
N ASP A 122 -3.17 -16.87 -4.59
CA ASP A 122 -2.96 -16.95 -6.04
C ASP A 122 -4.06 -16.14 -6.75
N VAL A 123 -3.67 -15.16 -7.58
CA VAL A 123 -4.59 -14.23 -8.25
C VAL A 123 -4.32 -14.14 -9.74
N ARG A 124 -5.39 -14.10 -10.53
CA ARG A 124 -5.33 -13.79 -11.96
C ARG A 124 -5.76 -12.36 -12.21
N MET A 125 -4.88 -11.57 -12.79
CA MET A 125 -5.09 -10.16 -13.10
C MET A 125 -5.35 -10.03 -14.60
N ILE A 126 -6.55 -9.61 -14.99
CA ILE A 126 -6.94 -9.39 -16.40
C ILE A 126 -7.08 -7.89 -16.61
N THR A 127 -6.31 -7.32 -17.54
CA THR A 127 -6.30 -5.88 -17.82
C THR A 127 -6.48 -5.60 -19.31
N GLU A 128 -7.17 -4.51 -19.62
CA GLU A 128 -7.26 -4.00 -21.00
C GLU A 128 -5.94 -3.38 -21.48
N LEU A 129 -5.14 -2.82 -20.56
CA LEU A 129 -3.91 -2.09 -20.87
C LEU A 129 -2.67 -2.92 -20.55
N ALA A 130 -1.65 -2.85 -21.40
CA ALA A 130 -0.35 -3.50 -21.21
C ALA A 130 0.40 -2.90 -20.01
N TRP A 131 0.36 -1.58 -19.84
CA TRP A 131 1.06 -0.93 -18.71
C TRP A 131 0.43 -1.28 -17.35
N HIS A 132 -0.89 -1.55 -17.29
CA HIS A 132 -1.53 -2.07 -16.08
C HIS A 132 -1.07 -3.51 -15.77
N ALA A 133 -0.83 -4.33 -16.79
CA ALA A 133 -0.21 -5.64 -16.57
C ALA A 133 1.23 -5.52 -16.07
N LEU A 134 2.03 -4.59 -16.62
CA LEU A 134 3.36 -4.27 -16.09
C LEU A 134 3.30 -3.81 -14.63
N PHE A 135 2.33 -2.96 -14.28
CA PHE A 135 2.11 -2.52 -12.91
C PHE A 135 1.78 -3.70 -12.00
N ASN A 136 0.84 -4.55 -12.39
CA ASN A 136 0.44 -5.71 -11.60
C ASN A 136 1.63 -6.66 -11.38
N ARG A 137 2.39 -6.95 -12.45
CA ARG A 137 3.61 -7.77 -12.43
C ARG A 137 4.72 -7.18 -11.56
N THR A 138 4.76 -5.86 -11.46
CA THR A 138 5.71 -5.12 -10.61
C THR A 138 5.30 -5.19 -9.14
N MET A 139 4.01 -4.96 -8.86
CA MET A 139 3.50 -4.80 -7.50
C MET A 139 3.16 -6.13 -6.80
N LEU A 140 2.69 -7.13 -7.51
CA LEU A 140 2.42 -8.45 -6.94
C LEU A 140 3.61 -9.38 -7.14
N ARG A 141 3.59 -10.51 -6.44
CA ARG A 141 4.69 -11.48 -6.52
C ARG A 141 4.49 -12.40 -7.71
N ARG A 142 5.62 -12.74 -8.34
CA ARG A 142 5.66 -13.52 -9.57
C ARG A 142 5.95 -14.98 -9.23
N PRO A 143 5.14 -15.94 -9.72
CA PRO A 143 5.50 -17.35 -9.67
C PRO A 143 6.74 -17.63 -10.52
N ALA A 144 7.43 -18.73 -10.22
CA ALA A 144 8.40 -19.28 -11.14
C ALA A 144 7.72 -19.57 -12.49
N ARG A 145 8.46 -19.46 -13.58
CA ARG A 145 7.90 -19.65 -14.93
C ARG A 145 7.22 -21.01 -15.05
N GLU A 146 7.75 -22.05 -14.42
CA GLU A 146 7.24 -23.42 -14.45
C GLU A 146 5.96 -23.62 -13.63
N GLU A 147 5.78 -22.84 -12.56
CA GLU A 147 4.55 -22.89 -11.74
C GLU A 147 3.32 -22.44 -12.56
N LEU A 148 3.52 -21.63 -13.60
CA LEU A 148 2.43 -21.13 -14.46
C LEU A 148 1.66 -22.25 -15.18
N ASP A 149 2.30 -23.40 -15.47
CA ASP A 149 1.64 -24.51 -16.16
C ASP A 149 0.56 -25.17 -15.31
N GLY A 150 0.68 -25.10 -13.99
CA GLY A 150 -0.28 -25.64 -13.02
C GLY A 150 -1.03 -24.57 -12.24
N PHE A 151 -0.81 -23.29 -12.54
CA PHE A 151 -1.36 -22.18 -11.77
C PHE A 151 -2.89 -22.19 -11.79
N THR A 152 -3.49 -22.09 -10.60
CA THR A 152 -4.94 -22.09 -10.41
C THR A 152 -5.31 -20.88 -9.56
N PRO A 153 -5.80 -19.78 -10.15
CA PRO A 153 -6.13 -18.59 -9.37
C PRO A 153 -7.24 -18.90 -8.38
N GLU A 154 -7.06 -18.44 -7.15
CA GLU A 154 -8.10 -18.43 -6.14
C GLU A 154 -9.07 -17.28 -6.37
N PHE A 155 -8.59 -16.15 -6.90
CA PHE A 155 -9.38 -14.97 -7.24
C PHE A 155 -8.99 -14.41 -8.61
N THR A 156 -9.96 -13.79 -9.29
CA THR A 156 -9.73 -13.09 -10.56
C THR A 156 -10.10 -11.61 -10.42
N LEU A 157 -9.20 -10.72 -10.85
CA LEU A 157 -9.48 -9.30 -10.99
C LEU A 157 -9.59 -8.95 -12.48
N ILE A 158 -10.67 -8.27 -12.87
CA ILE A 158 -10.88 -7.73 -14.21
C ILE A 158 -10.84 -6.21 -14.15
N ASN A 159 -9.87 -5.61 -14.82
CA ASN A 159 -9.66 -4.18 -14.88
C ASN A 159 -9.84 -3.68 -16.33
N ALA A 160 -10.91 -2.90 -16.55
CA ALA A 160 -11.24 -2.28 -17.82
C ALA A 160 -11.40 -0.77 -17.61
N PRO A 161 -10.30 0.01 -17.57
CA PRO A 161 -10.34 1.44 -17.25
C PRO A 161 -11.20 2.24 -18.23
N SER A 162 -11.36 1.78 -19.48
CA SER A 162 -12.21 2.43 -20.48
C SER A 162 -13.70 2.11 -20.35
N PHE A 163 -14.08 1.09 -19.56
CA PHE A 163 -15.47 0.78 -19.28
C PHE A 163 -16.06 1.83 -18.33
N LYS A 164 -17.22 2.39 -18.67
CA LYS A 164 -17.95 3.32 -17.82
C LYS A 164 -19.20 2.64 -17.29
N ALA A 165 -19.31 2.54 -15.97
CA ALA A 165 -20.51 2.01 -15.35
C ALA A 165 -21.71 2.94 -15.56
N ASP A 166 -22.91 2.37 -15.66
CA ASP A 166 -24.17 3.08 -15.59
C ASP A 166 -24.70 2.93 -14.15
N PRO A 167 -24.71 4.01 -13.33
CA PRO A 167 -25.14 3.96 -11.94
C PRO A 167 -26.53 3.34 -11.73
N ALA A 168 -27.47 3.63 -12.62
CA ALA A 168 -28.84 3.15 -12.48
C ALA A 168 -28.95 1.66 -12.83
N ARG A 169 -28.18 1.20 -13.81
CA ARG A 169 -28.18 -0.20 -14.28
C ARG A 169 -27.33 -1.11 -13.39
N HIS A 170 -26.17 -0.63 -12.95
CA HIS A 170 -25.17 -1.41 -12.21
C HIS A 170 -25.26 -1.25 -10.69
N GLY A 171 -26.19 -0.42 -10.19
CA GLY A 171 -26.38 -0.21 -8.75
C GLY A 171 -25.15 0.40 -8.08
N CYS A 172 -24.41 1.26 -8.79
CA CYS A 172 -23.21 1.93 -8.30
C CYS A 172 -23.42 3.45 -8.20
N ARG A 173 -22.39 4.17 -7.73
CA ARG A 173 -22.49 5.61 -7.43
C ARG A 173 -22.18 6.49 -8.64
N SER A 174 -21.24 6.08 -9.48
CA SER A 174 -20.72 6.87 -10.61
C SER A 174 -20.29 5.96 -11.77
N GLU A 175 -19.74 6.55 -12.83
CA GLU A 175 -19.15 5.80 -13.96
C GLU A 175 -17.90 5.01 -13.55
N THR A 176 -17.28 5.34 -12.41
CA THR A 176 -16.20 4.56 -11.80
C THR A 176 -16.80 3.51 -10.86
N VAL A 177 -16.25 2.29 -10.88
CA VAL A 177 -16.68 1.21 -9.99
C VAL A 177 -15.52 0.27 -9.64
N ILE A 178 -15.42 -0.07 -8.36
CA ILE A 178 -14.52 -1.09 -7.83
C ILE A 178 -15.37 -2.06 -7.00
N ALA A 179 -15.79 -3.18 -7.56
CA ALA A 179 -16.71 -4.11 -6.91
C ALA A 179 -16.02 -5.43 -6.57
N LEU A 180 -16.08 -5.83 -5.29
CA LEU A 180 -15.52 -7.09 -4.80
C LEU A 180 -16.63 -8.08 -4.49
N ASN A 181 -16.59 -9.26 -5.10
CA ASN A 181 -17.47 -10.37 -4.80
C ASN A 181 -16.65 -11.55 -4.24
N PHE A 182 -16.70 -11.73 -2.91
CA PHE A 182 -15.95 -12.78 -2.23
C PHE A 182 -16.50 -14.19 -2.49
N GLU A 183 -17.80 -14.34 -2.76
CA GLU A 183 -18.43 -15.62 -3.05
C GLU A 183 -18.08 -16.10 -4.46
N ARG A 184 -18.23 -15.22 -5.46
CA ARG A 184 -17.82 -15.51 -6.86
C ARG A 184 -16.31 -15.49 -7.06
N LYS A 185 -15.56 -15.00 -6.07
CA LYS A 185 -14.12 -14.78 -6.11
C LYS A 185 -13.64 -13.89 -7.27
N ILE A 186 -14.40 -12.83 -7.55
CA ILE A 186 -14.15 -11.90 -8.65
C ILE A 186 -14.10 -10.47 -8.13
N ILE A 187 -13.16 -9.68 -8.66
CA ILE A 187 -13.07 -8.24 -8.46
C ILE A 187 -13.20 -7.55 -9.82
N LEU A 188 -14.02 -6.50 -9.88
CA LEU A 188 -14.26 -5.70 -11.08
C LEU A 188 -13.80 -4.27 -10.84
N VAL A 189 -12.97 -3.74 -11.76
CA VAL A 189 -12.49 -2.36 -11.75
C VAL A 189 -12.80 -1.71 -13.10
N GLY A 190 -13.61 -0.66 -13.09
CA GLY A 190 -14.01 0.09 -14.28
C GLY A 190 -13.98 1.60 -14.05
N GLY A 191 -13.79 2.36 -15.14
CA GLY A 191 -13.92 3.81 -15.15
C GLY A 191 -12.83 4.55 -14.36
N THR A 192 -11.64 3.94 -14.20
CA THR A 192 -10.49 4.56 -13.56
C THR A 192 -9.19 3.99 -14.13
N GLY A 193 -8.28 4.88 -14.54
CA GLY A 193 -6.93 4.54 -14.96
C GLY A 193 -5.93 4.48 -13.81
N TYR A 194 -6.35 4.71 -12.56
CA TYR A 194 -5.44 4.70 -11.41
C TYR A 194 -5.01 3.28 -11.06
N ALA A 195 -3.73 2.93 -11.30
CA ALA A 195 -3.26 1.56 -11.11
C ALA A 195 -3.27 1.10 -9.64
N GLY A 196 -3.22 2.05 -8.70
CA GLY A 196 -3.33 1.77 -7.27
C GLY A 196 -4.63 1.06 -6.87
N GLU A 197 -5.71 1.12 -7.67
CA GLU A 197 -6.92 0.34 -7.41
C GLU A 197 -6.69 -1.18 -7.54
N ASN A 198 -5.80 -1.60 -8.45
CA ASN A 198 -5.49 -3.02 -8.62
C ASN A 198 -4.80 -3.56 -7.36
N LYS A 199 -3.71 -2.92 -6.90
CA LYS A 199 -3.00 -3.38 -5.68
C LYS A 199 -3.90 -3.32 -4.45
N LYS A 200 -4.64 -2.23 -4.26
CA LYS A 200 -5.47 -2.04 -3.06
C LYS A 200 -6.72 -2.92 -3.04
N SER A 201 -7.17 -3.41 -4.19
CA SER A 201 -8.19 -4.45 -4.27
C SER A 201 -7.67 -5.79 -3.75
N ILE A 202 -6.46 -6.20 -4.14
CA ILE A 202 -5.81 -7.40 -3.59
C ILE A 202 -5.50 -7.24 -2.11
N PHE A 203 -5.05 -6.05 -1.68
CA PHE A 203 -4.86 -5.76 -0.26
C PHE A 203 -6.16 -5.88 0.54
N THR A 204 -7.27 -5.33 0.03
CA THR A 204 -8.59 -5.46 0.66
C THR A 204 -8.96 -6.93 0.80
N LEU A 205 -8.72 -7.73 -0.24
CA LEU A 205 -8.98 -9.15 -0.23
C LEU A 205 -8.16 -9.91 0.84
N LEU A 206 -6.87 -9.60 0.96
CA LEU A 206 -6.02 -10.16 2.01
C LEU A 206 -6.45 -9.72 3.42
N ASN A 207 -6.88 -8.47 3.60
CA ASN A 207 -7.48 -8.00 4.85
C ASN A 207 -8.81 -8.68 5.18
N TYR A 208 -9.51 -9.27 4.21
CA TYR A 208 -10.68 -10.11 4.48
C TYR A 208 -10.28 -11.54 4.85
N ILE A 209 -9.44 -12.18 4.04
CA ILE A 209 -9.14 -13.61 4.16
C ILE A 209 -8.26 -13.89 5.39
N LEU A 210 -7.16 -13.14 5.55
CA LEU A 210 -6.13 -13.48 6.53
C LEU A 210 -6.60 -13.36 7.98
N PRO A 211 -7.35 -12.31 8.39
CA PRO A 211 -7.90 -12.27 9.75
C PRO A 211 -8.85 -13.43 10.06
N GLY A 212 -9.58 -13.94 9.05
CA GLY A 212 -10.40 -15.14 9.20
C GLY A 212 -9.59 -16.41 9.48
N LYS A 213 -8.29 -16.40 9.15
CA LYS A 213 -7.31 -17.46 9.46
C LYS A 213 -6.49 -17.17 10.73
N GLY A 214 -6.81 -16.12 11.50
CA GLY A 214 -6.01 -15.72 12.66
C GLY A 214 -4.70 -15.00 12.31
N ILE A 215 -4.55 -14.52 11.08
CA ILE A 215 -3.35 -13.84 10.59
C ILE A 215 -3.64 -12.34 10.53
N MET A 216 -2.76 -11.55 11.13
CA MET A 216 -2.92 -10.09 11.14
C MET A 216 -2.45 -9.51 9.81
N ALA A 217 -3.37 -9.01 9.00
CA ALA A 217 -3.06 -8.19 7.82
C ALA A 217 -2.85 -6.73 8.24
N MET A 218 -1.81 -6.09 7.72
CA MET A 218 -1.28 -4.82 8.21
C MET A 218 -1.00 -3.86 7.06
N HIS A 219 -1.45 -2.61 7.21
CA HIS A 219 -1.03 -1.50 6.37
C HIS A 219 0.17 -0.83 7.03
N CYS A 220 1.35 -1.37 6.77
CA CYS A 220 2.61 -0.96 7.38
C CYS A 220 3.77 -1.24 6.43
N SER A 221 4.87 -0.49 6.58
CA SER A 221 6.17 -0.97 6.11
C SER A 221 6.79 -1.91 7.14
N ALA A 222 7.78 -2.71 6.73
CA ALA A 222 8.52 -3.57 7.64
C ALA A 222 9.99 -3.71 7.21
N ASN A 223 10.88 -3.83 8.20
CA ASN A 223 12.29 -4.11 7.98
C ASN A 223 12.87 -4.95 9.14
N HIS A 224 14.05 -5.52 8.95
CA HIS A 224 14.77 -6.24 10.01
C HIS A 224 16.24 -5.80 10.09
N ALA A 225 16.91 -6.07 11.21
CA ALA A 225 18.34 -5.80 11.29
C ALA A 225 19.14 -6.69 10.33
N PRO A 226 20.26 -6.21 9.78
CA PRO A 226 21.15 -7.01 8.94
C PRO A 226 21.54 -8.31 9.64
N ASP A 227 21.53 -9.42 8.91
CA ASP A 227 21.85 -10.76 9.40
C ASP A 227 21.02 -11.26 10.61
N ASN A 228 19.95 -10.54 10.99
CA ASN A 228 19.08 -10.87 12.10
C ASN A 228 17.61 -10.66 11.73
N PRO A 229 17.02 -11.58 10.93
CA PRO A 229 15.62 -11.49 10.52
C PRO A 229 14.63 -11.54 11.69
N VAL A 230 15.05 -12.03 12.86
CA VAL A 230 14.22 -12.06 14.08
C VAL A 230 14.05 -10.67 14.70
N ASP A 231 14.98 -9.74 14.46
CA ASP A 231 14.83 -8.34 14.87
C ASP A 231 14.00 -7.55 13.85
N THR A 232 12.75 -7.95 13.67
CA THR A 232 11.80 -7.30 12.76
C THR A 232 11.12 -6.10 13.44
N ALA A 233 10.86 -5.06 12.67
CA ALA A 233 10.06 -3.91 13.05
C ALA A 233 8.97 -3.64 12.00
N VAL A 234 7.79 -3.22 12.46
CA VAL A 234 6.67 -2.80 11.60
C VAL A 234 6.29 -1.35 11.87
N PHE A 235 5.95 -0.61 10.83
CA PHE A 235 5.67 0.83 10.90
C PHE A 235 4.27 1.11 10.33
N PHE A 236 3.28 1.22 11.21
CA PHE A 236 1.93 1.67 10.85
C PHE A 236 1.91 3.17 10.59
N GLY A 237 1.08 3.62 9.65
CA GLY A 237 0.90 5.03 9.35
C GLY A 237 0.11 5.25 8.07
N LEU A 238 -0.44 6.45 7.87
CA LEU A 238 -1.07 6.81 6.60
C LEU A 238 -0.03 7.19 5.55
N SER A 239 -0.51 7.48 4.34
CA SER A 239 0.34 8.05 3.30
C SER A 239 0.86 9.43 3.74
N GLY A 240 2.15 9.70 3.53
CA GLY A 240 2.79 10.96 3.92
C GLY A 240 3.26 11.07 5.38
N THR A 241 3.02 10.05 6.21
CA THR A 241 3.48 10.02 7.63
C THR A 241 4.89 9.44 7.80
N GLY A 242 5.64 9.24 6.71
CA GLY A 242 7.02 8.76 6.74
C GLY A 242 7.23 7.24 6.75
N LYS A 243 6.19 6.40 6.51
CA LYS A 243 6.35 4.92 6.46
C LYS A 243 7.51 4.48 5.57
N THR A 244 7.46 4.85 4.28
CA THR A 244 8.47 4.48 3.28
C THR A 244 9.85 5.04 3.66
N THR A 245 9.94 6.36 3.91
CA THR A 245 11.17 7.06 4.28
C THR A 245 11.85 6.48 5.53
N LEU A 246 11.09 6.10 6.56
CA LEU A 246 11.62 5.60 7.82
C LEU A 246 11.90 4.09 7.79
N SER A 247 11.21 3.32 6.94
CA SER A 247 11.53 1.91 6.73
C SER A 247 12.72 1.68 5.80
N ALA A 248 12.97 2.62 4.88
CA ALA A 248 14.16 2.66 4.02
C ALA A 248 15.35 3.22 4.81
N ASP A 249 15.71 2.52 5.87
CA ASP A 249 16.92 2.77 6.65
C ASP A 249 18.07 1.95 6.03
N PRO A 250 19.17 2.59 5.57
CA PRO A 250 20.29 1.88 4.95
C PRO A 250 20.98 0.90 5.92
N SER A 251 20.77 1.05 7.23
CA SER A 251 21.29 0.14 8.25
C SER A 251 20.39 -1.07 8.52
N ARG A 252 19.26 -1.21 7.81
CA ARG A 252 18.29 -2.30 7.97
C ARG A 252 17.96 -2.92 6.61
N VAL A 253 17.37 -4.11 6.63
CA VAL A 253 16.95 -4.84 5.43
C VAL A 253 15.45 -4.66 5.23
N LEU A 254 15.05 -4.10 4.09
CA LEU A 254 13.64 -3.81 3.79
C LEU A 254 12.87 -5.09 3.46
N ILE A 255 11.78 -5.37 4.19
CA ILE A 255 10.86 -6.48 3.89
C ILE A 255 9.81 -6.01 2.87
N GLY A 256 9.30 -4.79 3.03
CA GLY A 256 8.34 -4.15 2.14
C GLY A 256 7.92 -2.77 2.67
N ASP A 257 7.29 -1.95 1.83
CA ASP A 257 7.00 -0.55 2.15
C ASP A 257 5.54 -0.25 2.57
N ASP A 258 4.59 -1.17 2.38
CA ASP A 258 3.17 -0.80 2.52
C ASP A 258 2.23 -1.90 3.06
N GLU A 259 2.39 -3.17 2.68
CA GLU A 259 1.39 -4.22 2.95
C GLU A 259 2.01 -5.53 3.47
N HIS A 260 1.67 -5.93 4.69
CA HIS A 260 2.28 -7.11 5.34
C HIS A 260 1.29 -7.97 6.09
N GLY A 261 1.62 -9.25 6.26
CA GLY A 261 0.94 -10.17 7.16
C GLY A 261 1.83 -10.54 8.35
N TRP A 262 1.24 -10.81 9.51
CA TRP A 262 1.90 -11.39 10.66
C TRP A 262 1.21 -12.72 11.01
N SER A 263 1.79 -13.81 10.49
CA SER A 263 1.35 -15.19 10.73
C SER A 263 1.97 -15.75 12.02
N ASP A 264 1.79 -17.04 12.28
CA ASP A 264 2.52 -17.72 13.36
C ASP A 264 3.98 -18.03 13.00
N ARG A 265 4.39 -17.82 11.75
CA ARG A 265 5.79 -18.00 11.30
C ARG A 265 6.60 -16.70 11.32
N GLY A 266 5.95 -15.54 11.31
CA GLY A 266 6.62 -14.25 11.27
C GLY A 266 5.86 -13.22 10.45
N THR A 267 6.60 -12.22 9.99
CA THR A 267 6.11 -11.15 9.13
C THR A 267 6.40 -11.49 7.67
N PHE A 268 5.52 -11.16 6.75
CA PHE A 268 5.74 -11.36 5.32
C PHE A 268 5.10 -10.26 4.50
N ASN A 269 5.78 -9.81 3.46
CA ASN A 269 5.28 -8.79 2.55
C ASN A 269 4.22 -9.39 1.60
N PHE A 270 3.15 -8.66 1.31
CA PHE A 270 2.16 -9.07 0.32
C PHE A 270 2.64 -8.82 -1.12
N GLU A 271 3.50 -7.83 -1.31
CA GLU A 271 3.83 -7.24 -2.60
C GLU A 271 5.19 -7.72 -3.11
N GLY A 272 5.40 -7.67 -4.43
CA GLY A 272 6.68 -7.91 -5.11
C GLY A 272 7.46 -6.64 -5.48
N GLY A 273 6.87 -5.46 -5.23
CA GLY A 273 7.40 -4.15 -5.57
C GLY A 273 7.02 -3.07 -4.57
N CYS A 274 7.44 -1.85 -4.84
CA CYS A 274 7.09 -0.65 -4.07
C CYS A 274 6.38 0.35 -4.99
N TYR A 275 5.49 1.15 -4.41
CA TYR A 275 4.72 2.17 -5.13
C TYR A 275 4.88 3.53 -4.47
N ALA A 276 6.08 4.08 -4.60
CA ALA A 276 6.53 5.25 -3.88
C ALA A 276 5.91 6.54 -4.42
N LYS A 277 5.77 7.52 -3.54
CA LYS A 277 5.46 8.90 -3.92
C LYS A 277 6.72 9.61 -4.38
N THR A 278 6.58 10.45 -5.41
CA THR A 278 7.72 11.14 -6.01
C THR A 278 7.69 12.66 -5.83
N ILE A 279 6.60 13.24 -5.31
CA ILE A 279 6.54 14.69 -5.03
C ILE A 279 7.66 15.10 -4.05
N ASN A 280 8.45 16.10 -4.44
CA ASN A 280 9.64 16.59 -3.75
C ASN A 280 10.72 15.53 -3.48
N LEU A 281 10.74 14.44 -4.26
CA LEU A 281 11.78 13.42 -4.14
C LEU A 281 13.14 14.01 -4.57
N SER A 282 14.18 13.77 -3.77
CA SER A 282 15.53 14.22 -4.08
C SER A 282 16.56 13.12 -3.87
N ALA A 283 17.60 13.12 -4.69
CA ALA A 283 18.71 12.18 -4.57
C ALA A 283 19.48 12.32 -3.24
N GLU A 284 19.43 13.50 -2.59
CA GLU A 284 20.06 13.72 -1.29
C GLU A 284 19.26 13.10 -0.14
N ALA A 285 17.94 13.28 -0.14
CA ALA A 285 17.08 12.82 0.95
C ALA A 285 16.73 11.33 0.85
N GLU A 286 16.49 10.84 -0.36
CA GLU A 286 15.98 9.48 -0.63
C GLU A 286 16.71 8.84 -1.85
N PRO A 287 18.04 8.67 -1.79
CA PRO A 287 18.87 8.26 -2.94
C PRO A 287 18.44 6.95 -3.58
N GLU A 288 18.04 5.95 -2.79
CA GLU A 288 17.66 4.63 -3.32
C GLU A 288 16.36 4.69 -4.12
N ILE A 289 15.37 5.44 -3.63
CA ILE A 289 14.08 5.64 -4.32
C ILE A 289 14.31 6.49 -5.57
N TYR A 290 15.08 7.59 -5.46
CA TYR A 290 15.43 8.45 -6.60
C TYR A 290 16.10 7.64 -7.72
N ALA A 291 17.04 6.76 -7.39
CA ALA A 291 17.72 5.93 -8.37
C ALA A 291 16.79 4.97 -9.13
N THR A 292 15.61 4.62 -8.58
CA THR A 292 14.64 3.76 -9.29
C THR A 292 13.96 4.46 -10.46
N THR A 293 13.91 5.80 -10.47
CA THR A 293 13.19 6.62 -11.46
C THR A 293 13.82 6.60 -12.86
N THR A 294 14.99 5.97 -12.99
CA THR A 294 15.70 5.76 -14.26
C THR A 294 16.06 4.29 -14.50
N LYS A 295 15.48 3.35 -13.73
CA LYS A 295 15.71 1.92 -13.95
C LYS A 295 14.69 1.36 -14.94
N PHE A 296 15.14 0.43 -15.78
CA PHE A 296 14.33 -0.21 -16.81
C PHE A 296 12.97 -0.70 -16.27
N ALA A 297 11.89 -0.47 -17.01
CA ALA A 297 10.53 -0.88 -16.68
C ALA A 297 9.96 -0.35 -15.34
N THR A 298 10.63 0.58 -14.65
CA THR A 298 9.96 1.39 -13.62
C THR A 298 8.84 2.19 -14.29
N ILE A 299 7.64 2.14 -13.72
CA ILE A 299 6.50 2.93 -14.17
C ILE A 299 6.51 4.25 -13.43
N VAL A 300 6.49 5.36 -14.14
CA VAL A 300 6.38 6.71 -13.59
C VAL A 300 5.00 7.24 -13.95
N GLU A 301 4.18 7.46 -12.93
CA GLU A 301 2.75 7.75 -13.07
C GLU A 301 2.46 9.22 -12.70
N ASN A 302 1.89 9.96 -13.66
CA ASN A 302 1.44 11.35 -13.50
C ASN A 302 2.51 12.36 -13.08
N MET A 303 3.78 12.14 -13.43
CA MET A 303 4.82 13.16 -13.29
C MET A 303 4.86 14.06 -14.53
N VAL A 304 5.19 15.34 -14.34
CA VAL A 304 5.59 16.23 -15.42
C VAL A 304 7.04 15.93 -15.80
N TRP A 305 7.35 16.03 -17.09
CA TRP A 305 8.68 15.72 -17.61
C TRP A 305 8.98 16.52 -18.87
N ASP A 306 10.27 16.71 -19.16
CA ASP A 306 10.74 17.50 -20.31
C ASP A 306 10.66 16.72 -21.64
N GLU A 307 10.02 17.34 -22.64
CA GLU A 307 9.76 16.73 -23.96
C GLU A 307 11.01 16.48 -24.82
N GLU A 308 12.18 17.01 -24.48
CA GLU A 308 13.44 16.74 -25.16
C GLU A 308 14.34 15.81 -24.34
N THR A 309 14.54 16.10 -23.05
CA THR A 309 15.51 15.42 -22.17
C THR A 309 14.92 14.25 -21.38
N ARG A 310 13.58 14.16 -21.29
CA ARG A 310 12.85 13.20 -20.43
C ARG A 310 13.19 13.32 -18.94
N GLU A 311 13.75 14.45 -18.52
CA GLU A 311 13.97 14.73 -17.10
C GLU A 311 12.62 14.92 -16.40
N LEU A 312 12.47 14.33 -15.21
CA LEU A 312 11.26 14.41 -14.40
C LEU A 312 11.28 15.66 -13.55
N ASP A 313 10.17 16.39 -13.49
CA ASP A 313 9.97 17.48 -12.55
C ASP A 313 9.32 16.92 -11.28
N PHE A 314 10.08 16.90 -10.18
CA PHE A 314 9.63 16.39 -8.89
C PHE A 314 8.87 17.44 -8.06
N GLU A 315 8.88 18.70 -8.47
CA GLU A 315 8.22 19.80 -7.77
C GLU A 315 6.89 20.21 -8.44
N ASP A 316 6.75 19.94 -9.75
CA ASP A 316 5.53 20.25 -10.51
C ASP A 316 4.39 19.25 -10.23
N ASP A 317 3.44 19.68 -9.41
CA ASP A 317 2.22 18.94 -9.06
C ASP A 317 0.98 19.34 -9.89
N SER A 318 1.16 20.04 -11.02
CA SER A 318 0.07 20.55 -11.86
C SER A 318 -0.90 19.46 -12.35
N LEU A 319 -0.42 18.23 -12.52
CA LEU A 319 -1.26 17.04 -12.74
C LEU A 319 -1.81 16.50 -11.43
N THR A 320 -0.93 16.24 -10.46
CA THR A 320 -1.26 15.79 -9.12
C THR A 320 -0.04 15.79 -8.20
N ALA A 321 -0.25 16.08 -6.91
CA ALA A 321 0.76 15.83 -5.88
C ALA A 321 0.86 14.35 -5.45
N ASN A 322 -0.05 13.49 -5.94
CA ASN A 322 0.04 12.04 -5.80
C ASN A 322 0.73 11.38 -6.99
N MET A 323 1.74 12.05 -7.57
CA MET A 323 2.66 11.43 -8.52
C MET A 323 3.40 10.25 -7.88
N ARG A 324 3.66 9.20 -8.69
CA ARG A 324 4.18 7.93 -8.19
C ARG A 324 5.23 7.33 -9.10
N CYS A 325 6.06 6.47 -8.52
CA CYS A 325 6.80 5.46 -9.26
C CYS A 325 6.53 4.05 -8.71
N ALA A 326 6.30 3.09 -9.60
CA ALA A 326 6.19 1.68 -9.26
C ALA A 326 7.42 0.93 -9.78
N TYR A 327 8.10 0.23 -8.88
CA TYR A 327 9.33 -0.50 -9.21
C TYR A 327 9.43 -1.82 -8.44
N PRO A 328 10.11 -2.84 -8.99
CA PRO A 328 10.32 -4.11 -8.29
C PRO A 328 11.13 -3.94 -7.01
N LEU A 329 10.82 -4.73 -5.98
CA LEU A 329 11.44 -4.60 -4.66
C LEU A 329 12.98 -4.73 -4.70
N HIS A 330 13.49 -5.61 -5.57
CA HIS A 330 14.93 -5.84 -5.75
C HIS A 330 15.69 -4.65 -6.36
N TYR A 331 15.01 -3.55 -6.73
CA TYR A 331 15.69 -2.30 -7.11
C TYR A 331 16.23 -1.54 -5.91
N ILE A 332 15.73 -1.83 -4.72
CA ILE A 332 16.25 -1.32 -3.45
C ILE A 332 17.38 -2.24 -2.99
N SER A 333 18.56 -1.67 -2.74
CA SER A 333 19.80 -2.46 -2.62
C SER A 333 19.85 -3.35 -1.38
N ASN A 334 19.22 -2.89 -0.29
CA ASN A 334 19.09 -3.59 0.97
C ASN A 334 17.72 -4.28 1.12
N ALA A 335 17.01 -4.56 0.03
CA ALA A 335 15.76 -5.31 0.11
C ALA A 335 16.00 -6.79 0.44
N SER A 336 15.09 -7.36 1.21
CA SER A 336 15.08 -8.79 1.54
C SER A 336 14.79 -9.63 0.31
N GLU A 337 15.63 -10.63 0.05
CA GLU A 337 15.43 -11.60 -1.05
C GLU A 337 14.16 -12.43 -0.87
N THR A 338 13.79 -12.74 0.37
CA THR A 338 12.60 -13.54 0.70
C THR A 338 11.39 -12.67 0.98
N ALA A 339 11.62 -11.42 1.41
CA ALA A 339 10.60 -10.51 1.94
C ALA A 339 9.75 -11.14 3.06
N MET A 340 10.42 -11.96 3.87
CA MET A 340 9.93 -12.50 5.11
C MET A 340 10.84 -12.03 6.26
N GLY A 341 10.24 -11.80 7.42
CA GLY A 341 10.93 -11.48 8.67
C GLY A 341 10.36 -12.31 9.81
N GLY A 342 11.01 -12.25 10.96
CA GLY A 342 10.51 -12.86 12.20
C GLY A 342 9.29 -12.14 12.76
N HIS A 343 8.95 -12.49 14.01
CA HIS A 343 7.94 -11.74 14.75
C HIS A 343 8.47 -10.34 15.07
N PRO A 344 7.67 -9.27 14.88
CA PRO A 344 8.09 -7.92 15.20
C PRO A 344 8.48 -7.81 16.68
N LYS A 345 9.70 -7.34 16.93
CA LYS A 345 10.12 -6.88 18.27
C LYS A 345 9.64 -5.47 18.56
N ASN A 346 9.47 -4.67 17.50
CA ASN A 346 9.00 -3.29 17.59
C ASN A 346 7.77 -3.07 16.70
N VAL A 347 6.71 -2.51 17.28
CA VAL A 347 5.53 -2.02 16.58
C VAL A 347 5.52 -0.50 16.68
N ILE A 348 5.78 0.17 15.56
CA ILE A 348 5.86 1.62 15.48
C ILE A 348 4.55 2.13 14.90
N VAL A 349 3.93 3.08 15.60
CA VAL A 349 2.74 3.81 15.17
C VAL A 349 3.18 5.22 14.79
N LEU A 350 3.26 5.50 13.49
CA LEU A 350 3.59 6.81 12.95
C LEU A 350 2.34 7.67 12.90
N THR A 351 2.43 8.86 13.48
CA THR A 351 1.38 9.87 13.39
C THR A 351 1.96 11.18 12.90
N CYS A 352 1.22 11.89 12.06
CA CYS A 352 1.55 13.24 11.64
C CYS A 352 0.64 14.19 12.43
N ASP A 353 1.03 14.57 13.64
CA ASP A 353 0.24 15.45 14.49
C ASP A 353 0.42 16.91 14.06
N SER A 354 -0.59 17.48 13.41
CA SER A 354 -0.60 18.89 13.01
C SER A 354 -0.99 19.84 14.14
N PHE A 355 -1.41 19.33 15.31
CA PHE A 355 -1.67 20.16 16.49
C PHE A 355 -0.40 20.47 17.27
N GLY A 356 0.69 19.72 17.09
CA GLY A 356 1.95 19.96 17.79
C GLY A 356 1.94 19.56 19.27
N VAL A 357 1.12 18.57 19.63
CA VAL A 357 0.86 18.15 21.01
C VAL A 357 1.62 16.87 21.37
N LEU A 358 1.68 15.90 20.45
CA LEU A 358 2.27 14.59 20.73
C LEU A 358 3.80 14.66 20.81
N PRO A 359 4.43 13.91 21.75
CA PRO A 359 5.89 13.82 21.83
C PRO A 359 6.50 13.19 20.58
N PRO A 360 7.77 13.49 20.30
CA PRO A 360 8.46 12.93 19.14
C PRO A 360 8.50 11.40 19.18
N ILE A 361 8.58 10.80 20.38
CA ILE A 361 8.42 9.37 20.60
C ILE A 361 7.82 9.10 21.98
N ALA A 362 6.98 8.07 22.10
CA ALA A 362 6.49 7.54 23.36
C ALA A 362 6.41 6.01 23.33
N ARG A 363 6.76 5.35 24.44
CA ARG A 363 6.53 3.92 24.63
C ARG A 363 5.10 3.70 25.10
N LEU A 364 4.41 2.81 24.42
CA LEU A 364 3.01 2.49 24.66
C LEU A 364 2.88 1.17 25.43
N ALA A 365 2.02 1.14 26.44
CA ALA A 365 1.50 -0.12 26.95
C ALA A 365 0.65 -0.81 25.86
N PRO A 366 0.47 -2.15 25.90
CA PRO A 366 -0.33 -2.85 24.88
C PRO A 366 -1.74 -2.28 24.69
N ALA A 367 -2.42 -1.87 25.77
CA ALA A 367 -3.73 -1.25 25.69
C ALA A 367 -3.70 0.13 24.98
N GLN A 368 -2.65 0.92 25.19
CA GLN A 368 -2.45 2.19 24.50
C GLN A 368 -2.11 1.98 23.03
N ALA A 369 -1.26 0.98 22.71
CA ALA A 369 -0.96 0.59 21.34
C ALA A 369 -2.24 0.23 20.59
N MET A 370 -3.13 -0.53 21.24
CA MET A 370 -4.42 -0.86 20.67
C MET A 370 -5.34 0.35 20.46
N TYR A 371 -5.41 1.23 21.46
CA TYR A 371 -6.18 2.47 21.36
C TYR A 371 -5.71 3.32 20.18
N HIS A 372 -4.41 3.59 20.08
CA HIS A 372 -3.85 4.40 18.99
C HIS A 372 -3.97 3.72 17.62
N PHE A 373 -3.85 2.38 17.56
CA PHE A 373 -4.09 1.62 16.33
C PHE A 373 -5.54 1.75 15.85
N LEU A 374 -6.52 1.56 16.74
CA LEU A 374 -7.94 1.66 16.39
C LEU A 374 -8.39 3.10 16.13
N SER A 375 -7.82 4.09 16.85
CA SER A 375 -8.04 5.50 16.56
C SER A 375 -7.46 5.86 15.18
N GLY A 376 -6.22 5.46 14.89
CA GLY A 376 -5.57 5.82 13.64
C GLY A 376 -5.41 7.32 13.46
N PHE A 377 -5.14 8.05 14.55
CA PHE A 377 -5.01 9.51 14.53
C PHE A 377 -3.75 9.93 13.76
N THR A 378 -3.92 10.85 12.82
CA THR A 378 -2.85 11.48 12.04
C THR A 378 -3.43 12.67 11.26
N ALA A 379 -2.63 13.39 10.47
CA ALA A 379 -3.11 14.33 9.47
C ALA A 379 -3.05 13.74 8.05
N LYS A 380 -4.01 14.12 7.20
CA LYS A 380 -3.83 14.10 5.74
C LYS A 380 -2.91 15.26 5.38
N VAL A 381 -1.74 14.97 4.86
CA VAL A 381 -0.72 15.99 4.54
C VAL A 381 -1.04 16.63 3.19
N ALA A 382 -0.67 17.89 3.01
CA ALA A 382 -0.78 18.60 1.73
C ALA A 382 -0.22 17.74 0.59
N GLY A 383 -0.95 17.68 -0.53
CA GLY A 383 -0.57 16.90 -1.70
C GLY A 383 -0.80 15.38 -1.60
N THR A 384 -1.38 14.88 -0.50
CA THR A 384 -1.71 13.45 -0.39
C THR A 384 -3.04 13.04 -1.02
N GLU A 385 -3.99 13.97 -1.11
CA GLU A 385 -5.32 13.79 -1.70
C GLU A 385 -5.77 15.08 -2.43
N ARG A 386 -6.62 14.94 -3.45
CA ARG A 386 -7.14 16.07 -4.24
C ARG A 386 -7.90 17.05 -3.33
N GLY A 387 -7.47 18.33 -3.34
CA GLY A 387 -8.09 19.40 -2.56
C GLY A 387 -7.55 19.58 -1.14
N VAL A 388 -6.55 18.79 -0.71
CA VAL A 388 -5.86 18.98 0.58
C VAL A 388 -4.63 19.85 0.37
N THR A 389 -4.76 21.14 0.71
CA THR A 389 -3.67 22.13 0.63
C THR A 389 -2.98 22.37 1.98
N GLU A 390 -3.64 22.02 3.08
CA GLU A 390 -3.13 22.13 4.45
C GLU A 390 -3.33 20.81 5.18
N PRO A 391 -2.49 20.48 6.19
CA PRO A 391 -2.67 19.28 7.00
C PRO A 391 -4.04 19.23 7.68
N GLN A 392 -4.84 18.21 7.37
CA GLN A 392 -6.16 18.02 7.98
C GLN A 392 -6.11 16.85 8.97
N PRO A 393 -6.30 17.09 10.28
CA PRO A 393 -6.44 16.02 11.26
C PRO A 393 -7.53 15.02 10.85
N THR A 394 -7.24 13.74 10.98
CA THR A 394 -8.13 12.65 10.63
C THR A 394 -7.91 11.46 11.54
N PHE A 395 -8.97 10.66 11.69
CA PHE A 395 -8.90 9.33 12.28
C PHE A 395 -9.12 8.33 11.16
N SER A 396 -8.09 7.53 10.86
CA SER A 396 -8.19 6.44 9.89
C SER A 396 -7.94 5.14 10.62
N THR A 397 -9.00 4.54 11.14
CA THR A 397 -8.95 3.30 11.92
C THR A 397 -8.03 2.25 11.31
N CYS A 398 -7.22 1.61 12.15
CA CYS A 398 -6.18 0.65 11.77
C CYS A 398 -5.09 1.24 10.87
N PHE A 399 -4.99 2.57 10.78
CA PHE A 399 -4.18 3.31 9.80
C PHE A 399 -4.46 2.90 8.35
N GLY A 400 -5.66 2.40 8.05
CA GLY A 400 -5.94 1.81 6.74
C GLY A 400 -7.42 1.62 6.44
N ALA A 401 -8.32 2.39 7.09
CA ALA A 401 -9.76 2.18 7.05
C ALA A 401 -10.34 1.88 5.66
N PRO A 402 -9.99 2.57 4.55
CA PRO A 402 -10.52 2.26 3.22
C PRO A 402 -10.25 0.83 2.71
N PHE A 403 -9.30 0.12 3.33
CA PHE A 403 -8.86 -1.22 2.96
C PHE A 403 -9.32 -2.29 3.95
N MET A 404 -10.10 -1.92 4.98
CA MET A 404 -10.56 -2.83 6.04
C MET A 404 -11.98 -3.33 5.74
N PRO A 405 -12.15 -4.54 5.17
CA PRO A 405 -13.45 -5.14 4.93
C PRO A 405 -14.13 -5.61 6.23
N ARG A 406 -13.37 -6.19 7.18
CA ARG A 406 -13.91 -6.61 8.49
C ARG A 406 -14.05 -5.45 9.47
N ARG A 407 -14.77 -5.68 10.56
CA ARG A 407 -14.87 -4.71 11.66
C ARG A 407 -13.51 -4.47 12.33
N PRO A 408 -13.18 -3.23 12.73
CA PRO A 408 -11.89 -2.88 13.34
C PRO A 408 -11.47 -3.77 14.52
N GLU A 409 -12.42 -4.24 15.31
CA GLU A 409 -12.20 -5.09 16.49
C GLU A 409 -11.52 -6.41 16.13
N ALA A 410 -11.74 -6.94 14.93
CA ALA A 410 -11.09 -8.17 14.47
C ALA A 410 -9.58 -7.97 14.32
N TYR A 411 -9.16 -6.90 13.65
CA TYR A 411 -7.74 -6.53 13.54
C TYR A 411 -7.17 -6.13 14.89
N GLY A 412 -7.98 -5.45 15.71
CA GLY A 412 -7.58 -5.02 17.03
C GLY A 412 -7.24 -6.21 17.96
N ALA A 413 -8.11 -7.21 17.99
CA ALA A 413 -7.89 -8.43 18.75
C ALA A 413 -6.63 -9.17 18.28
N LEU A 414 -6.44 -9.30 16.97
CA LEU A 414 -5.26 -9.96 16.40
C LEU A 414 -3.96 -9.24 16.78
N LEU A 415 -3.91 -7.92 16.64
CA LEU A 415 -2.73 -7.13 17.01
C LEU A 415 -2.41 -7.29 18.51
N ARG A 416 -3.43 -7.20 19.38
CA ARG A 416 -3.29 -7.41 20.82
C ARG A 416 -2.68 -8.77 21.13
N ASP A 417 -3.25 -9.82 20.54
CA ASP A 417 -2.85 -11.20 20.83
C ASP A 417 -1.44 -11.49 20.32
N LYS A 418 -1.07 -10.94 19.15
CA LYS A 418 0.27 -11.04 18.59
C LYS A 418 1.31 -10.28 19.42
N ILE A 419 1.01 -9.05 19.87
CA ILE A 419 1.87 -8.28 20.78
C ILE A 419 2.09 -9.07 22.08
N ALA A 420 1.02 -9.58 22.69
CA ALA A 420 1.08 -10.32 23.95
C ALA A 420 1.87 -11.64 23.82
N LYS A 421 1.66 -12.38 22.72
CA LYS A 421 2.32 -13.67 22.47
C LYS A 421 3.82 -13.52 22.21
N HIS A 422 4.24 -12.44 21.54
CA HIS A 422 5.61 -12.28 21.06
C HIS A 422 6.43 -11.21 21.81
N GLY A 423 5.79 -10.45 22.72
CA GLY A 423 6.47 -9.46 23.55
C GLY A 423 6.95 -8.22 22.80
N ALA A 424 6.24 -7.81 21.74
CA ALA A 424 6.62 -6.66 20.93
C ALA A 424 6.51 -5.35 21.74
N THR A 425 7.54 -4.51 21.68
CA THR A 425 7.52 -3.17 22.26
C THR A 425 6.81 -2.22 21.30
N CYS A 426 5.86 -1.45 21.81
CA CYS A 426 5.04 -0.55 21.00
C CYS A 426 5.46 0.89 21.20
N TRP A 427 5.59 1.64 20.10
CA TRP A 427 6.04 3.03 20.09
C TRP A 427 5.05 3.90 19.31
N LEU A 428 4.73 5.09 19.84
CA LEU A 428 4.10 6.17 19.09
C LEU A 428 5.18 7.15 18.67
N VAL A 429 5.23 7.51 17.38
CA VAL A 429 6.24 8.43 16.85
C VAL A 429 5.55 9.57 16.12
N ASN A 430 5.76 10.79 16.57
CA ASN A 430 5.25 11.99 15.91
C ASN A 430 6.21 12.44 14.81
N THR A 431 5.73 12.39 13.57
CA THR A 431 6.39 12.85 12.34
C THR A 431 5.79 14.16 11.80
N GLY A 432 4.84 14.72 12.55
CA GLY A 432 4.14 15.97 12.29
C GLY A 432 4.88 17.16 12.88
N TRP A 433 4.21 17.97 13.68
CA TRP A 433 4.70 19.26 14.17
C TRP A 433 5.06 19.24 15.64
N THR A 434 5.88 20.21 16.04
CA THR A 434 6.20 20.58 17.43
C THR A 434 6.42 22.09 17.51
N GLY A 435 6.40 22.65 18.72
CA GLY A 435 6.61 24.07 18.97
C GLY A 435 5.47 24.97 18.49
N GLY A 436 4.26 24.42 18.46
CA GLY A 436 3.08 25.06 17.89
C GLY A 436 2.33 24.13 16.95
N ALA A 437 1.06 24.46 16.70
CA ALA A 437 0.28 23.85 15.64
C ALA A 437 0.84 24.23 14.25
N TYR A 438 0.38 23.55 13.20
CA TYR A 438 0.66 23.95 11.83
C TYR A 438 0.40 25.45 11.61
N GLY A 439 1.35 26.14 10.95
CA GLY A 439 1.33 27.59 10.74
C GLY A 439 2.12 28.39 11.79
N THR A 440 2.32 27.85 12.99
CA THR A 440 3.14 28.47 14.05
C THR A 440 4.38 27.64 14.36
N GLY A 441 4.20 26.33 14.57
CA GLY A 441 5.28 25.40 14.85
C GLY A 441 6.03 24.95 13.61
N ALA A 442 7.00 24.06 13.83
CA ALA A 442 7.80 23.46 12.77
C ALA A 442 7.60 21.95 12.71
N ARG A 443 7.81 21.36 11.53
CA ARG A 443 7.78 19.91 11.36
C ARG A 443 8.94 19.28 12.15
N MET A 444 8.70 18.11 12.72
CA MET A 444 9.69 17.35 13.49
C MET A 444 10.95 17.13 12.61
N PRO A 445 12.16 17.48 13.10
CA PRO A 445 13.37 17.29 12.32
C PRO A 445 13.60 15.82 11.99
N ILE A 446 13.70 15.47 10.70
CA ILE A 446 13.86 14.08 10.26
C ILE A 446 15.09 13.40 10.87
N LYS A 447 16.17 14.15 11.10
CA LYS A 447 17.37 13.65 11.79
C LYS A 447 17.07 13.22 13.23
N ALA A 448 16.25 13.99 13.96
CA ALA A 448 15.82 13.64 15.31
C ALA A 448 14.90 12.41 15.30
N THR A 449 13.92 12.36 14.39
CA THR A 449 13.04 11.20 14.23
C THR A 449 13.82 9.92 13.93
N ARG A 450 14.81 9.96 13.02
CA ARG A 450 15.67 8.82 12.73
C ARG A 450 16.48 8.40 13.96
N ALA A 451 17.10 9.33 14.67
CA ALA A 451 17.86 9.01 15.88
C ALA A 451 16.99 8.35 16.98
N LEU A 452 15.77 8.84 17.20
CA LEU A 452 14.83 8.24 18.15
C LEU A 452 14.39 6.83 17.74
N LEU A 453 14.14 6.63 16.45
CA LEU A 453 13.80 5.32 15.92
C LEU A 453 14.97 4.35 16.00
N THR A 454 16.18 4.75 15.63
CA THR A 454 17.38 3.93 15.81
C THR A 454 17.52 3.48 17.26
N ALA A 455 17.37 4.40 18.22
CA ALA A 455 17.46 4.08 19.63
C ALA A 455 16.35 3.14 20.13
N ALA A 456 15.17 3.17 19.50
CA ALA A 456 14.07 2.25 19.80
C ALA A 456 14.36 0.85 19.23
N LEU A 457 14.86 0.80 17.99
CA LEU A 457 15.12 -0.43 17.25
C LEU A 457 16.34 -1.19 17.76
N ASP A 458 17.42 -0.49 18.12
CA ASP A 458 18.63 -1.09 18.70
C ASP A 458 18.48 -1.46 20.19
N GLY A 459 17.36 -1.06 20.80
CA GLY A 459 17.00 -1.36 22.18
C GLY A 459 17.63 -0.43 23.22
N SER A 460 18.45 0.56 22.83
CA SER A 460 19.08 1.51 23.75
C SER A 460 18.06 2.36 24.53
N LEU A 461 16.88 2.62 23.96
CA LEU A 461 15.76 3.27 24.66
C LEU A 461 15.12 2.40 25.75
N SER A 462 15.32 1.07 25.73
CA SER A 462 14.64 0.17 26.68
C SER A 462 15.02 0.44 28.13
N GLY A 463 16.26 0.87 28.38
CA GLY A 463 16.80 1.21 29.70
C GLY A 463 16.76 2.69 30.04
N ALA A 464 16.15 3.53 29.20
CA ALA A 464 16.09 4.97 29.43
C ALA A 464 15.17 5.32 30.62
N THR A 465 15.37 6.51 31.17
CA THR A 465 14.43 7.09 32.14
C THR A 465 13.24 7.67 31.37
N PHE A 466 12.03 7.32 31.81
CA PHE A 466 10.79 7.80 31.21
C PHE A 466 10.02 8.66 32.20
N ARG A 467 9.37 9.71 31.69
CA ARG A 467 8.31 10.45 32.36
C ARG A 467 6.96 9.96 31.85
N LYS A 468 5.92 10.07 32.68
CA LYS A 468 4.54 9.91 32.22
C LYS A 468 4.07 11.19 31.57
N ASP A 469 3.47 11.07 30.39
CA ASP A 469 2.71 12.17 29.82
C ASP A 469 1.45 12.43 30.66
N GLU A 470 1.21 13.69 31.02
CA GLU A 470 0.13 14.07 31.94
C GLU A 470 -1.27 13.92 31.33
N ASN A 471 -1.40 14.03 30.01
CA ASN A 471 -2.68 13.98 29.31
C ASN A 471 -2.99 12.57 28.80
N PHE A 472 -1.97 11.88 28.26
CA PHE A 472 -2.14 10.60 27.56
C PHE A 472 -1.64 9.39 28.36
N GLY A 473 -0.82 9.60 29.41
CA GLY A 473 -0.35 8.55 30.30
C GLY A 473 0.67 7.56 29.71
N PHE A 474 1.15 7.78 28.49
CA PHE A 474 2.25 6.99 27.91
C PHE A 474 3.62 7.39 28.47
N ASP A 475 4.63 6.56 28.23
CA ASP A 475 6.00 6.79 28.70
C ASP A 475 6.78 7.60 27.65
N VAL A 476 7.27 8.78 28.01
CA VAL A 476 8.12 9.63 27.15
C VAL A 476 9.55 9.62 27.68
N PRO A 477 10.57 9.33 26.85
CA PRO A 477 11.96 9.33 27.33
C PRO A 477 12.38 10.76 27.75
N VAL A 478 13.11 10.87 28.85
CA VAL A 478 13.56 12.18 29.38
C VAL A 478 14.77 12.71 28.58
N THR A 479 15.65 11.81 28.13
CA THR A 479 16.83 12.14 27.31
C THR A 479 17.11 11.01 26.33
N VAL A 480 17.54 11.35 25.12
CA VAL A 480 18.03 10.38 24.13
C VAL A 480 19.33 10.92 23.53
N PRO A 481 20.44 10.13 23.50
CA PRO A 481 21.69 10.59 22.91
C PRO A 481 21.51 11.08 21.47
N GLY A 482 22.08 12.24 21.15
CA GLY A 482 21.99 12.84 19.81
C GLY A 482 20.67 13.53 19.49
N VAL A 483 19.74 13.63 20.44
CA VAL A 483 18.47 14.34 20.29
C VAL A 483 18.40 15.47 21.33
N ASP A 484 17.97 16.65 20.91
CA ASP A 484 17.73 17.77 21.83
C ASP A 484 16.65 17.40 22.85
N ALA A 485 16.98 17.51 24.14
CA ALA A 485 16.07 17.19 25.23
C ALA A 485 14.82 18.08 25.23
N GLY A 486 14.91 19.32 24.72
CA GLY A 486 13.75 20.21 24.58
C GLY A 486 12.68 19.62 23.64
N LEU A 487 13.07 18.85 22.62
CA LEU A 487 12.11 18.20 21.72
C LEU A 487 11.33 17.07 22.41
N LEU A 488 11.89 16.44 23.44
CA LEU A 488 11.26 15.33 24.16
C LEU A 488 10.16 15.81 25.13
N ASP A 489 10.09 17.11 25.40
CA ASP A 489 8.99 17.74 26.09
C ASP A 489 8.28 18.74 25.15
N PRO A 490 7.24 18.30 24.41
CA PRO A 490 6.51 19.15 23.50
C PRO A 490 6.09 20.46 24.15
N ARG A 491 5.67 20.44 25.41
CA ARG A 491 5.24 21.66 26.12
C ARG A 491 6.34 22.71 26.17
N SER A 492 7.59 22.30 26.38
CA SER A 492 8.74 23.21 26.43
C SER A 492 9.07 23.88 25.09
N THR A 493 8.52 23.36 23.98
CA THR A 493 8.71 23.93 22.64
C THR A 493 7.69 25.01 22.30
N TRP A 494 6.62 25.15 23.08
CA TRP A 494 5.59 26.20 22.89
C TRP A 494 5.96 27.47 23.66
N ASP A 495 5.69 28.63 23.07
CA ASP A 495 5.89 29.93 23.71
C ASP A 495 4.87 30.21 24.83
N ASP A 496 3.64 29.71 24.69
CA ASP A 496 2.54 29.80 25.68
C ASP A 496 2.00 28.43 26.04
#